data_AF-A0A924NUN2-F1
#
_entry.id   AF-A0A924NUN2-F1
#
_cell.length_a   1.000
_cell.length_b   1.000
_cell.length_c   1.000
_cell.angle_alpha   90.00
_cell.angle_beta   90.00
_cell.angle_gamma   90.00
#
_symmetry.space_group_name_H-M   'P 1'
#
loop_
_entity.id
_entity.type
_entity.pdbx_description
1 polymer ?
#
loop_
_entity_poly.entity_id
_entity_poly.type
_entity_poly.pdbx_seq_one_letter_code
_entity_poly.pdbx_strand_id
1 'polypeptide(L)'
;MLTSSPFWSPVVAGLVPYVPGEQPKLANLTKLNTNENPYPPSPKVVAAIQAAAQQGLQLYPDPESVALRTAIAQQYGLQMDQVFVGNSSDEVLAHAFFALFQQGAAAPLVMPDVTYSFYQVYCGLYGIPMHVVPLADGLRVDVETLFGPSGSRIAGVVIANPNAPTGIGLSLAQIERLLQMHPQHAVLVDEAYVDFGGASAVGLIDRYPNLLVTQTLSKSRSLAGLRVGLACGQRPLIEALERVKNSFNSYPLGRLAQAGALAAFEDQAYFAQTCTAVVHSREGLALQLEDMGFEVLPSQANFVFARHPQHDA
;
A
#
# COMPACT_ATOMS: atom_id res chain seq x y z
N MET A 1 11.62 -17.42 28.63
CA MET A 1 11.80 -18.09 27.33
C MET A 1 10.41 -18.33 26.77
N LEU A 2 10.07 -17.69 25.65
CA LEU A 2 8.80 -17.99 24.97
C LEU A 2 8.80 -19.48 24.61
N THR A 3 7.82 -20.22 25.12
CA THR A 3 7.68 -21.65 24.88
C THR A 3 7.36 -21.88 23.40
N SER A 4 8.30 -22.41 22.62
CA SER A 4 8.03 -22.80 21.24
C SER A 4 7.19 -24.08 21.22
N SER A 5 6.12 -24.10 20.45
CA SER A 5 5.34 -25.31 20.23
C SER A 5 6.13 -26.29 19.36
N PRO A 6 6.20 -27.60 19.70
CA PRO A 6 6.88 -28.59 18.86
C PRO A 6 6.19 -28.82 17.51
N PHE A 7 4.97 -28.29 17.34
CA PHE A 7 4.21 -28.36 16.09
C PHE A 7 4.54 -27.22 15.13
N TRP A 8 5.27 -26.19 15.58
CA TRP A 8 5.62 -25.05 14.74
C TRP A 8 6.86 -25.34 13.89
N SER A 9 6.87 -24.84 12.66
CA SER A 9 8.12 -24.79 11.89
C SER A 9 9.11 -23.87 12.59
N PRO A 10 10.43 -24.07 12.39
CA PRO A 10 11.45 -23.20 12.99
C PRO A 10 11.28 -21.72 12.64
N VAL A 11 10.77 -21.42 11.45
CA VAL A 11 10.50 -20.05 11.00
C VAL A 11 9.47 -19.39 11.90
N VAL A 12 8.35 -20.05 12.19
CA VAL A 12 7.25 -19.52 13.02
C VAL A 12 7.72 -19.16 14.43
N ALA A 13 8.64 -19.96 15.00
CA ALA A 13 9.16 -19.70 16.35
C ALA A 13 9.96 -18.39 16.48
N GLY A 14 10.50 -17.87 15.37
CA GLY A 14 11.27 -16.63 15.33
C GLY A 14 10.47 -15.39 14.89
N LEU A 15 9.21 -15.55 14.49
CA LEU A 15 8.40 -14.44 14.00
C LEU A 15 7.92 -13.55 15.14
N VAL A 16 7.94 -12.24 14.90
CA VAL A 16 7.25 -11.24 15.72
C VAL A 16 6.05 -10.74 14.89
N PRO A 17 4.83 -11.23 15.16
CA PRO A 17 3.65 -10.81 14.41
C PRO A 17 3.39 -9.30 14.58
N TYR A 18 2.77 -8.71 13.56
CA TYR A 18 2.25 -7.35 13.67
C TYR A 18 1.23 -7.27 14.82
N VAL A 19 1.39 -6.26 15.68
CA VAL A 19 0.41 -5.93 16.72
C VAL A 19 -0.43 -4.77 16.17
N PRO A 20 -1.72 -4.99 15.86
CA PRO A 20 -2.59 -3.91 15.42
C PRO A 20 -2.75 -2.88 16.54
N GLY A 21 -2.83 -1.61 16.15
CA GLY A 21 -3.16 -0.53 17.09
C GLY A 21 -4.48 -0.79 17.81
N GLU A 22 -4.62 -0.25 19.01
CA GLU A 22 -5.78 -0.45 19.88
C GLU A 22 -7.10 -0.11 19.15
N GLN A 23 -8.12 -0.97 19.32
CA GLN A 23 -9.47 -0.75 18.80
C GLN A 23 -10.49 -0.79 19.95
N PRO A 24 -10.82 0.36 20.56
CA PRO A 24 -11.77 0.41 21.65
C PRO A 24 -13.18 0.02 21.18
N LYS A 25 -13.87 -0.80 21.97
CA LYS A 25 -15.27 -1.23 21.72
C LYS A 25 -16.27 -0.35 22.48
N LEU A 26 -16.12 0.97 22.35
CA LEU A 26 -16.99 1.95 23.01
C LEU A 26 -18.13 2.36 22.08
N ALA A 27 -19.34 2.50 22.63
CA ALA A 27 -20.46 3.07 21.88
C ALA A 27 -20.15 4.55 21.54
N ASN A 28 -20.52 4.99 20.34
CA ASN A 28 -20.32 6.37 19.84
C ASN A 28 -18.85 6.84 19.78
N LEU A 29 -17.89 5.92 19.64
CA LEU A 29 -16.48 6.27 19.41
C LEU A 29 -16.29 6.97 18.05
N THR A 30 -15.66 8.14 18.04
CA THR A 30 -15.10 8.71 16.81
C THR A 30 -13.83 7.96 16.44
N LYS A 31 -13.91 7.07 15.46
CA LYS A 31 -12.82 6.19 15.05
C LYS A 31 -11.88 6.87 14.06
N LEU A 32 -10.65 7.17 14.48
CA LEU A 32 -9.62 7.86 13.68
C LEU A 32 -8.25 7.16 13.70
N ASN A 33 -8.18 5.88 14.07
CA ASN A 33 -6.93 5.17 14.36
C ASN A 33 -6.37 4.31 13.20
N THR A 34 -7.17 3.99 12.18
CA THR A 34 -6.75 3.09 11.07
C THR A 34 -6.92 3.70 9.68
N ASN A 35 -7.04 5.03 9.60
CA ASN A 35 -7.13 5.77 8.35
C ASN A 35 -8.25 5.29 7.42
N GLU A 36 -9.39 4.88 7.95
CA GLU A 36 -10.56 4.54 7.14
C GLU A 36 -11.18 5.80 6.54
N ASN A 37 -11.89 5.64 5.43
CA ASN A 37 -12.65 6.74 4.85
C ASN A 37 -13.89 7.02 5.72
N PRO A 38 -14.16 8.28 6.09
CA PRO A 38 -15.38 8.62 6.86
C PRO A 38 -16.66 8.51 6.01
N TYR A 39 -16.55 8.46 4.69
CA TYR A 39 -17.69 8.32 3.77
C TYR A 39 -17.92 6.86 3.38
N PRO A 40 -19.19 6.43 3.18
CA PRO A 40 -19.48 5.08 2.67
C PRO A 40 -18.90 4.87 1.26
N PRO A 41 -18.84 3.63 0.76
CA PRO A 41 -18.53 3.39 -0.65
C PRO A 41 -19.61 3.97 -1.57
N SER A 42 -19.26 4.13 -2.85
CA SER A 42 -20.21 4.59 -3.87
C SER A 42 -21.48 3.72 -3.85
N PRO A 43 -22.68 4.32 -3.99
CA PRO A 43 -23.92 3.57 -4.15
C PRO A 43 -23.88 2.57 -5.32
N LYS A 44 -23.11 2.86 -6.39
CA LYS A 44 -22.92 1.93 -7.52
C LYS A 44 -22.17 0.68 -7.09
N VAL A 45 -21.23 0.80 -6.15
CA VAL A 45 -20.51 -0.35 -5.57
C VAL A 45 -21.48 -1.26 -4.82
N VAL A 46 -22.35 -0.68 -3.98
CA VAL A 46 -23.36 -1.45 -3.25
C VAL A 46 -24.30 -2.17 -4.21
N ALA A 47 -24.79 -1.48 -5.24
CA ALA A 47 -25.65 -2.07 -6.27
C ALA A 47 -24.95 -3.20 -7.05
N ALA A 48 -23.69 -3.03 -7.42
CA ALA A 48 -22.90 -4.05 -8.11
C ALA A 48 -22.69 -5.30 -7.25
N ILE A 49 -22.39 -5.12 -5.96
CA ILE A 49 -22.26 -6.24 -5.01
C ILE A 49 -23.60 -6.97 -4.86
N GLN A 50 -24.71 -6.25 -4.70
CA GLN A 50 -26.04 -6.85 -4.60
C GLN A 50 -26.39 -7.65 -5.85
N ALA A 51 -26.15 -7.11 -7.04
CA ALA A 51 -26.38 -7.82 -8.30
C ALA A 51 -25.50 -9.08 -8.41
N ALA A 52 -24.21 -8.97 -8.07
CA ALA A 52 -23.29 -10.10 -8.08
C ALA A 52 -23.64 -11.19 -7.06
N ALA A 53 -24.33 -10.84 -5.97
CA ALA A 53 -24.79 -11.78 -4.96
C ALA A 53 -26.04 -12.56 -5.38
N GLN A 54 -26.80 -12.07 -6.36
CA GLN A 54 -28.03 -12.73 -6.80
C GLN A 54 -27.77 -14.06 -7.51
N GLN A 55 -26.63 -14.22 -8.21
CA GLN A 55 -26.37 -15.42 -9.02
C GLN A 55 -24.89 -15.80 -9.10
N GLY A 56 -24.64 -17.13 -9.07
CA GLY A 56 -23.37 -17.76 -9.42
C GLY A 56 -22.30 -17.75 -8.33
N LEU A 57 -22.67 -17.49 -7.07
CA LEU A 57 -21.79 -17.69 -5.91
C LEU A 57 -21.37 -19.16 -5.71
N GLN A 58 -22.09 -20.12 -6.30
CA GLN A 58 -21.72 -21.54 -6.34
C GLN A 58 -20.56 -21.85 -7.30
N LEU A 59 -20.09 -20.87 -8.08
CA LEU A 59 -19.00 -21.02 -9.04
C LEU A 59 -17.77 -20.26 -8.58
N TYR A 60 -16.58 -20.74 -8.97
CA TYR A 60 -15.36 -19.96 -8.80
C TYR A 60 -15.47 -18.60 -9.52
N PRO A 61 -14.85 -17.54 -8.97
CA PRO A 61 -14.78 -16.25 -9.64
C PRO A 61 -13.82 -16.32 -10.83
N ASP A 62 -13.74 -15.23 -11.60
CA ASP A 62 -12.71 -15.09 -12.63
C ASP A 62 -11.32 -15.05 -11.94
N PRO A 63 -10.45 -16.07 -12.15
CA PRO A 63 -9.14 -16.14 -11.50
C PRO A 63 -8.20 -15.00 -11.90
N GLU A 64 -8.42 -14.42 -13.07
CA GLU A 64 -7.58 -13.38 -13.65
C GLU A 64 -8.17 -11.98 -13.47
N SER A 65 -9.41 -11.86 -12.97
CA SER A 65 -10.10 -10.58 -12.75
C SER A 65 -10.01 -9.65 -13.96
N VAL A 66 -10.25 -10.20 -15.16
CA VAL A 66 -9.98 -9.56 -16.46
C VAL A 66 -10.70 -8.22 -16.57
N ALA A 67 -11.99 -8.17 -16.21
CA ALA A 67 -12.78 -6.94 -16.29
C ALA A 67 -12.20 -5.83 -15.38
N LEU A 68 -11.82 -6.19 -14.15
CA LEU A 68 -11.23 -5.23 -13.20
C LEU A 68 -9.85 -4.74 -13.68
N ARG A 69 -8.96 -5.65 -14.09
CA ARG A 69 -7.64 -5.29 -14.62
C ARG A 69 -7.76 -4.40 -15.85
N THR A 70 -8.72 -4.68 -16.73
CA THR A 70 -8.99 -3.86 -17.93
C THR A 70 -9.41 -2.45 -17.55
N ALA A 71 -10.34 -2.29 -16.60
CA ALA A 71 -10.79 -0.97 -16.15
C ALA A 71 -9.66 -0.16 -15.49
N ILE A 72 -8.83 -0.81 -14.66
CA ILE A 72 -7.65 -0.20 -14.04
C ILE A 72 -6.65 0.24 -15.11
N ALA A 73 -6.33 -0.65 -16.06
CA ALA A 73 -5.38 -0.38 -17.12
C ALA A 73 -5.85 0.80 -17.98
N GLN A 74 -7.13 0.84 -18.36
CA GLN A 74 -7.72 1.96 -19.10
C GLN A 74 -7.63 3.28 -18.33
N GLN A 75 -7.96 3.28 -17.04
CA GLN A 75 -7.89 4.48 -16.21
C GLN A 75 -6.47 5.04 -16.11
N TYR A 76 -5.47 4.17 -16.04
CA TYR A 76 -4.07 4.58 -15.91
C TYR A 76 -3.30 4.68 -17.23
N GLY A 77 -3.93 4.37 -18.38
CA GLY A 77 -3.27 4.35 -19.67
C GLY A 77 -2.23 3.23 -19.82
N LEU A 78 -2.40 2.12 -19.10
CA LEU A 78 -1.52 0.95 -19.13
C LEU A 78 -2.09 -0.17 -20.02
N GLN A 79 -1.26 -1.17 -20.29
CA GLN A 79 -1.69 -2.48 -20.78
C GLN A 79 -2.22 -3.35 -19.62
N MET A 80 -3.15 -4.26 -19.92
CA MET A 80 -3.75 -5.14 -18.91
C MET A 80 -2.70 -6.05 -18.22
N ASP A 81 -1.66 -6.46 -18.94
CA ASP A 81 -0.58 -7.30 -18.43
C ASP A 81 0.44 -6.54 -17.55
N GLN A 82 0.28 -5.20 -17.46
CA GLN A 82 0.97 -4.33 -16.50
C GLN A 82 0.18 -4.13 -15.19
N VAL A 83 -0.96 -4.81 -15.04
CA VAL A 83 -1.83 -4.70 -13.86
C VAL A 83 -1.99 -6.06 -13.19
N PHE A 84 -1.77 -6.09 -11.88
CA PHE A 84 -2.07 -7.18 -10.96
C PHE A 84 -3.14 -6.74 -9.97
N VAL A 85 -4.03 -7.66 -9.55
CA VAL A 85 -5.00 -7.42 -8.48
C VAL A 85 -4.94 -8.57 -7.46
N GLY A 86 -5.12 -8.24 -6.18
CA GLY A 86 -5.05 -9.19 -5.08
C GLY A 86 -6.02 -8.88 -3.95
N ASN A 87 -6.18 -9.84 -3.04
CA ASN A 87 -7.04 -9.71 -1.87
C ASN A 87 -6.38 -8.80 -0.82
N SER A 88 -6.58 -7.50 -1.02
CA SER A 88 -5.94 -6.36 -0.33
C SER A 88 -4.52 -6.05 -0.80
N SER A 89 -4.08 -4.81 -0.52
CA SER A 89 -2.69 -4.39 -0.75
C SER A 89 -1.71 -5.18 0.11
N ASP A 90 -2.09 -5.70 1.27
CA ASP A 90 -1.21 -6.53 2.10
C ASP A 90 -0.86 -7.86 1.41
N GLU A 91 -1.79 -8.48 0.68
CA GLU A 91 -1.49 -9.69 -0.10
C GLU A 91 -0.62 -9.36 -1.31
N VAL A 92 -0.91 -8.24 -1.98
CA VAL A 92 -0.08 -7.74 -3.09
C VAL A 92 1.37 -7.49 -2.63
N LEU A 93 1.54 -6.81 -1.49
CA LEU A 93 2.85 -6.57 -0.87
C LEU A 93 3.53 -7.89 -0.47
N ALA A 94 2.79 -8.83 0.14
CA ALA A 94 3.33 -10.14 0.49
C ALA A 94 3.89 -10.87 -0.74
N HIS A 95 3.14 -10.90 -1.84
CA HIS A 95 3.60 -11.46 -3.11
C HIS A 95 4.82 -10.72 -3.66
N ALA A 96 4.82 -9.38 -3.64
CA ALA A 96 5.95 -8.59 -4.13
C ALA A 96 7.23 -8.82 -3.31
N PHE A 97 7.12 -8.86 -1.98
CA PHE A 97 8.26 -9.12 -1.10
C PHE A 97 8.87 -10.50 -1.35
N PHE A 98 8.02 -11.52 -1.46
CA PHE A 98 8.47 -12.88 -1.76
C PHE A 98 9.08 -12.99 -3.17
N ALA A 99 8.41 -12.43 -4.18
CA ALA A 99 8.79 -12.55 -5.58
C ALA A 99 10.08 -11.77 -5.92
N LEU A 100 10.25 -10.58 -5.34
CA LEU A 100 11.26 -9.62 -5.79
C LEU A 100 12.44 -9.49 -4.83
N PHE A 101 12.20 -9.57 -3.51
CA PHE A 101 13.20 -9.16 -2.51
C PHE A 101 13.90 -10.32 -1.79
N GLN A 102 13.50 -11.57 -2.01
CA GLN A 102 14.20 -12.74 -1.46
C GLN A 102 15.47 -13.10 -2.26
N GLN A 103 16.44 -12.19 -2.30
CA GLN A 103 17.66 -12.27 -3.12
C GLN A 103 18.88 -12.91 -2.40
N GLY A 104 18.64 -13.60 -1.27
CA GLY A 104 19.67 -14.24 -0.46
C GLY A 104 20.21 -13.38 0.69
N ALA A 105 20.94 -14.01 1.61
CA ALA A 105 21.29 -13.43 2.92
C ALA A 105 22.24 -12.21 2.87
N ALA A 106 22.92 -11.97 1.75
CA ALA A 106 23.85 -10.85 1.57
C ALA A 106 23.22 -9.63 0.87
N ALA A 107 21.92 -9.70 0.53
CA ALA A 107 21.23 -8.67 -0.23
C ALA A 107 20.08 -8.07 0.59
N PRO A 108 20.31 -7.02 1.41
CA PRO A 108 19.26 -6.42 2.20
C PRO A 108 18.25 -5.64 1.34
N LEU A 109 16.99 -5.63 1.77
CA LEU A 109 15.97 -4.69 1.29
C LEU A 109 16.16 -3.34 1.98
N VAL A 110 16.28 -2.26 1.19
CA VAL A 110 16.46 -0.91 1.70
C VAL A 110 15.09 -0.24 1.90
N MET A 111 14.87 0.37 3.06
CA MET A 111 13.63 1.07 3.39
C MET A 111 13.86 2.17 4.43
N PRO A 112 12.97 3.17 4.56
CA PRO A 112 13.02 4.11 5.66
C PRO A 112 12.77 3.42 7.02
N ASP A 113 13.36 3.95 8.09
CA ASP A 113 13.16 3.43 9.46
C ASP A 113 11.78 3.73 10.03
N VAL A 114 11.22 4.90 9.70
CA VAL A 114 9.87 5.34 10.04
C VAL A 114 8.99 5.31 8.80
N THR A 115 8.36 4.16 8.57
CA THR A 115 7.43 3.91 7.45
C THR A 115 6.36 2.89 7.85
N TYR A 116 5.67 2.26 6.90
CA TYR A 116 4.71 1.20 7.18
C TYR A 116 5.40 -0.01 7.83
N SER A 117 5.11 -0.22 9.12
CA SER A 117 5.78 -1.21 9.97
C SER A 117 5.64 -2.66 9.47
N PHE A 118 4.64 -2.94 8.65
CA PHE A 118 4.41 -4.30 8.13
C PHE A 118 5.50 -4.74 7.12
N TYR A 119 6.27 -3.82 6.53
CA TYR A 119 7.42 -4.18 5.70
C TYR A 119 8.44 -5.04 6.47
N GLN A 120 8.73 -4.70 7.73
CA GLN A 120 9.63 -5.48 8.58
C GLN A 120 9.05 -6.85 8.93
N VAL A 121 7.72 -6.95 9.04
CA VAL A 121 7.02 -8.22 9.28
C VAL A 121 7.15 -9.15 8.07
N TYR A 122 7.01 -8.63 6.84
CA TYR A 122 7.29 -9.42 5.64
C TYR A 122 8.77 -9.84 5.55
N CYS A 123 9.70 -8.95 5.91
CA CYS A 123 11.12 -9.30 5.97
C CYS A 123 11.38 -10.45 6.93
N GLY A 124 10.80 -10.41 8.12
CA GLY A 124 10.86 -11.51 9.09
C GLY A 124 10.22 -12.80 8.57
N LEU A 125 9.04 -12.71 7.96
CA LEU A 125 8.30 -13.86 7.41
C LEU A 125 9.08 -14.59 6.31
N TYR A 126 9.73 -13.85 5.41
CA TYR A 126 10.42 -14.40 4.25
C TYR A 126 11.94 -14.52 4.41
N GLY A 127 12.47 -14.16 5.59
CA GLY A 127 13.92 -14.19 5.86
C GLY A 127 14.71 -13.22 4.97
N ILE A 128 14.11 -12.06 4.64
CA ILE A 128 14.75 -11.02 3.85
C ILE A 128 15.55 -10.13 4.81
N PRO A 129 16.89 -10.02 4.67
CA PRO A 129 17.66 -9.07 5.45
C PRO A 129 17.19 -7.64 5.13
N MET A 130 17.19 -6.73 6.11
CA MET A 130 16.72 -5.36 5.92
C MET A 130 17.83 -4.36 6.28
N HIS A 131 17.87 -3.27 5.52
CA HIS A 131 18.69 -2.10 5.82
C HIS A 131 17.75 -0.90 5.97
N VAL A 132 17.55 -0.47 7.22
CA VAL A 132 16.70 0.68 7.54
C VAL A 132 17.52 1.96 7.50
N VAL A 133 17.00 2.97 6.81
CA VAL A 133 17.63 4.27 6.63
C VAL A 133 16.85 5.31 7.44
N PRO A 134 17.49 6.04 8.37
CA PRO A 134 16.85 7.09 9.13
C PRO A 134 16.18 8.14 8.24
N LEU A 135 14.96 8.55 8.59
CA LEU A 135 14.39 9.77 7.99
C LEU A 135 15.28 10.98 8.24
N ALA A 136 15.30 11.89 7.28
CA ALA A 136 15.98 13.18 7.40
C ALA A 136 15.20 14.13 8.33
N ASP A 137 15.78 15.30 8.59
CA ASP A 137 15.15 16.36 9.36
C ASP A 137 13.72 16.67 8.88
N GLY A 138 12.82 16.87 9.85
CA GLY A 138 11.40 17.06 9.57
C GLY A 138 10.66 15.78 9.14
N LEU A 139 11.21 14.60 9.46
CA LEU A 139 10.59 13.29 9.22
C LEU A 139 10.29 13.05 7.72
N ARG A 140 11.26 13.40 6.88
CA ARG A 140 11.18 13.28 5.41
C ARG A 140 12.03 12.11 4.93
N VAL A 141 11.52 11.42 3.91
CA VAL A 141 12.33 10.45 3.16
C VAL A 141 13.31 11.22 2.27
N ASP A 142 14.61 10.96 2.44
CA ASP A 142 15.65 11.45 1.54
C ASP A 142 16.06 10.35 0.56
N VAL A 143 15.65 10.51 -0.71
CA VAL A 143 15.91 9.51 -1.75
C VAL A 143 17.40 9.28 -1.98
N GLU A 144 18.26 10.29 -1.78
CA GLU A 144 19.71 10.17 -2.01
C GLU A 144 20.41 9.27 -0.97
N THR A 145 19.72 8.97 0.14
CA THR A 145 20.25 8.12 1.22
C THR A 145 19.82 6.67 1.12
N LEU A 146 18.89 6.33 0.22
CA LEU A 146 18.30 4.98 0.09
C LEU A 146 19.23 3.99 -0.66
N PHE A 147 20.47 3.90 -0.23
CA PHE A 147 21.43 2.89 -0.69
C PHE A 147 21.61 1.78 0.34
N GLY A 148 22.08 0.62 -0.13
CA GLY A 148 22.58 -0.41 0.76
C GLY A 148 23.93 -0.03 1.37
N PRO A 149 24.45 -0.85 2.30
CA PRO A 149 25.79 -0.68 2.84
C PRO A 149 26.83 -0.65 1.71
N SER A 150 27.84 0.23 1.83
CA SER A 150 28.88 0.41 0.80
C SER A 150 29.47 -0.91 0.32
N GLY A 151 29.50 -1.11 -1.01
CA GLY A 151 30.01 -2.34 -1.63
C GLY A 151 29.09 -3.55 -1.57
N SER A 152 27.87 -3.41 -1.05
CA SER A 152 26.89 -4.50 -0.95
C SER A 152 25.90 -4.48 -2.11
N ARG A 153 25.51 -5.66 -2.59
CA ARG A 153 24.32 -5.82 -3.43
C ARG A 153 23.08 -5.63 -2.54
N ILE A 154 22.02 -5.02 -3.06
CA ILE A 154 20.72 -4.94 -2.38
C ILE A 154 19.70 -5.86 -3.03
N ALA A 155 18.66 -6.23 -2.29
CA ALA A 155 17.50 -6.94 -2.82
C ALA A 155 16.59 -6.01 -3.63
N GLY A 156 16.48 -4.74 -3.21
CA GLY A 156 15.57 -3.75 -3.76
C GLY A 156 15.43 -2.55 -2.83
N VAL A 157 14.51 -1.65 -3.20
CA VAL A 157 14.09 -0.52 -2.36
C VAL A 157 12.57 -0.55 -2.21
N VAL A 158 12.06 -0.28 -1.01
CA VAL A 158 10.62 -0.09 -0.77
C VAL A 158 10.38 1.21 -0.01
N ILE A 159 9.42 2.00 -0.50
CA ILE A 159 8.95 3.23 0.15
C ILE A 159 7.42 3.32 0.14
N ALA A 160 6.84 3.88 1.20
CA ALA A 160 5.47 4.37 1.17
C ALA A 160 5.46 5.81 0.65
N ASN A 161 4.57 6.12 -0.29
CA ASN A 161 4.44 7.45 -0.87
C ASN A 161 2.98 7.82 -1.21
N PRO A 162 2.32 8.74 -0.48
CA PRO A 162 2.80 9.44 0.72
C PRO A 162 3.21 8.51 1.86
N ASN A 163 4.24 8.90 2.62
CA ASN A 163 4.76 8.08 3.71
C ASN A 163 3.74 7.97 4.85
N ALA A 164 3.64 6.81 5.48
CA ALA A 164 2.91 6.63 6.73
C ALA A 164 3.91 6.24 7.82
N PRO A 165 3.91 6.91 8.99
CA PRO A 165 2.84 7.75 9.51
C PRO A 165 2.99 9.26 9.24
N THR A 166 4.01 9.72 8.52
CA THR A 166 4.33 11.17 8.46
C THR A 166 3.41 11.97 7.55
N GLY A 167 2.76 11.34 6.58
CA GLY A 167 1.87 11.95 5.60
C GLY A 167 2.59 12.65 4.45
N ILE A 168 3.92 12.80 4.51
CA ILE A 168 4.70 13.55 3.53
C ILE A 168 4.88 12.70 2.26
N GLY A 169 4.58 13.27 1.10
CA GLY A 169 4.86 12.67 -0.19
C GLY A 169 6.12 13.21 -0.87
N LEU A 170 6.69 12.39 -1.74
CA LEU A 170 7.76 12.68 -2.67
C LEU A 170 7.17 13.14 -4.01
N SER A 171 7.89 14.04 -4.67
CA SER A 171 7.59 14.42 -6.06
C SER A 171 7.95 13.31 -7.04
N LEU A 172 7.32 13.31 -8.23
CA LEU A 172 7.68 12.37 -9.30
C LEU A 172 9.15 12.46 -9.70
N ALA A 173 9.75 13.65 -9.66
CA ALA A 173 11.17 13.83 -9.96
C ALA A 173 12.07 13.11 -8.93
N GLN A 174 11.70 13.11 -7.65
CA GLN A 174 12.43 12.38 -6.62
C GLN A 174 12.26 10.86 -6.77
N ILE A 175 11.06 10.39 -7.13
CA ILE A 175 10.83 8.96 -7.42
C ILE A 175 11.62 8.54 -8.65
N GLU A 176 11.63 9.35 -9.69
CA GLU A 176 12.40 9.12 -10.91
C GLU A 176 13.90 9.04 -10.61
N ARG A 177 14.40 9.95 -9.76
CA ARG A 177 15.77 9.94 -9.28
C ARG A 177 16.10 8.62 -8.56
N LEU A 178 15.23 8.17 -7.65
CA LEU A 178 15.38 6.88 -6.96
C LEU A 178 15.46 5.71 -7.97
N LEU A 179 14.57 5.69 -8.97
CA LEU A 179 14.57 4.66 -10.01
C LEU A 179 15.87 4.63 -10.82
N GLN A 180 16.40 5.81 -11.16
CA GLN A 180 17.67 5.96 -11.90
C GLN A 180 18.89 5.54 -11.08
N MET A 181 18.84 5.67 -9.76
CA MET A 181 19.90 5.21 -8.85
C MET A 181 19.95 3.69 -8.73
N HIS A 182 18.82 2.99 -8.98
CA HIS A 182 18.69 1.55 -8.81
C HIS A 182 18.24 0.81 -10.08
N PRO A 183 18.86 1.00 -11.25
CA PRO A 183 18.35 0.48 -12.53
C PRO A 183 18.32 -1.05 -12.61
N GLN A 184 19.04 -1.74 -11.73
CA GLN A 184 19.14 -3.22 -11.68
C GLN A 184 18.38 -3.85 -10.51
N HIS A 185 17.65 -3.04 -9.73
CA HIS A 185 16.93 -3.51 -8.54
C HIS A 185 15.48 -3.04 -8.60
N ALA A 186 14.56 -3.90 -8.19
CA ALA A 186 13.16 -3.51 -8.07
C ALA A 186 13.00 -2.39 -7.03
N VAL A 187 12.23 -1.36 -7.40
CA VAL A 187 11.82 -0.26 -6.54
C VAL A 187 10.30 -0.34 -6.40
N LEU A 188 9.83 -0.61 -5.18
CA LEU A 188 8.41 -0.66 -4.84
C LEU A 188 7.99 0.67 -4.23
N VAL A 189 7.02 1.32 -4.85
CA VAL A 189 6.37 2.54 -4.34
C VAL A 189 4.96 2.18 -3.89
N ASP A 190 4.72 2.20 -2.58
CA ASP A 190 3.43 1.91 -1.99
C ASP A 190 2.59 3.18 -1.87
N GLU A 191 1.59 3.27 -2.74
CA GLU A 191 0.72 4.42 -2.95
C GLU A 191 -0.64 4.27 -2.27
N ALA A 192 -0.69 3.63 -1.09
CA ALA A 192 -1.92 3.45 -0.33
C ALA A 192 -2.72 4.74 -0.05
N TYR A 193 -2.05 5.90 -0.07
CA TYR A 193 -2.62 7.22 0.24
C TYR A 193 -2.50 8.25 -0.89
N VAL A 194 -2.06 7.86 -2.10
CA VAL A 194 -1.71 8.80 -3.16
C VAL A 194 -2.87 9.70 -3.60
N ASP A 195 -4.09 9.18 -3.56
CA ASP A 195 -5.29 9.86 -4.04
C ASP A 195 -5.69 11.11 -3.21
N PHE A 196 -5.08 11.32 -2.03
CA PHE A 196 -5.39 12.46 -1.15
C PHE A 196 -4.47 13.67 -1.39
N GLY A 197 -3.77 13.73 -2.52
CA GLY A 197 -2.96 14.87 -2.92
C GLY A 197 -1.51 14.55 -3.27
N GLY A 198 -1.14 13.26 -3.33
CA GLY A 198 0.12 12.81 -3.89
C GLY A 198 0.09 12.76 -5.42
N ALA A 199 1.27 12.67 -6.03
CA ALA A 199 1.40 12.43 -7.47
C ALA A 199 1.80 10.97 -7.70
N SER A 200 0.96 10.23 -8.45
CA SER A 200 1.18 8.80 -8.68
C SER A 200 2.31 8.52 -9.66
N ALA A 201 3.22 7.64 -9.26
CA ALA A 201 4.31 7.10 -10.04
C ALA A 201 3.86 6.14 -11.15
N VAL A 202 2.57 5.77 -11.22
CA VAL A 202 2.03 4.91 -12.28
C VAL A 202 2.39 5.44 -13.68
N GLY A 203 2.38 6.76 -13.89
CA GLY A 203 2.78 7.38 -15.16
C GLY A 203 4.25 7.20 -15.55
N LEU A 204 5.08 6.64 -14.67
CA LEU A 204 6.50 6.35 -14.94
C LEU A 204 6.73 4.90 -15.40
N ILE A 205 5.72 4.02 -15.32
CA ILE A 205 5.88 2.56 -15.52
C ILE A 205 6.45 2.22 -16.90
N ASP A 206 5.98 2.85 -17.97
CA ASP A 206 6.47 2.56 -19.33
C ASP A 206 7.93 2.96 -19.54
N ARG A 207 8.45 3.88 -18.72
CA ARG A 207 9.83 4.39 -18.80
C ARG A 207 10.79 3.63 -17.88
N TYR A 208 10.30 3.03 -16.79
CA TYR A 208 11.13 2.44 -15.75
C TYR A 208 10.74 0.97 -15.48
N PRO A 209 11.49 0.00 -16.05
CA PRO A 209 11.17 -1.43 -15.93
C PRO A 209 11.34 -1.98 -14.52
N ASN A 210 12.02 -1.25 -13.64
CA ASN A 210 12.26 -1.60 -12.25
C ASN A 210 11.22 -1.02 -11.28
N LEU A 211 10.22 -0.27 -11.75
CA LEU A 211 9.17 0.31 -10.92
C LEU A 211 8.00 -0.67 -10.73
N LEU A 212 7.65 -0.95 -9.48
CA LEU A 212 6.36 -1.52 -9.09
C LEU A 212 5.63 -0.51 -8.20
N VAL A 213 4.42 -0.13 -8.60
CA VAL A 213 3.53 0.71 -7.78
C VAL A 213 2.45 -0.16 -7.17
N THR A 214 2.20 -0.06 -5.86
CA THR A 214 1.05 -0.73 -5.22
C THR A 214 0.01 0.27 -4.77
N GLN A 215 -1.27 -0.07 -4.91
CA GLN A 215 -2.38 0.76 -4.42
C GLN A 215 -3.45 -0.09 -3.76
N THR A 216 -4.38 0.56 -3.06
CA THR A 216 -5.44 -0.10 -2.28
C THR A 216 -6.77 0.60 -2.49
N LEU A 217 -7.86 -0.17 -2.50
CA LEU A 217 -9.21 0.40 -2.48
C LEU A 217 -9.67 0.69 -1.03
N SER A 218 -8.84 0.35 -0.05
CA SER A 218 -9.19 0.44 1.37
C SER A 218 -9.39 1.87 1.88
N LYS A 219 -8.69 2.83 1.27
CA LYS A 219 -8.61 4.21 1.75
C LYS A 219 -9.51 5.11 0.91
N SER A 220 -9.00 5.64 -0.20
CA SER A 220 -9.69 6.61 -1.07
C SER A 220 -11.02 6.11 -1.65
N ARG A 221 -11.15 4.80 -1.88
CA ARG A 221 -12.38 4.20 -2.42
C ARG A 221 -13.38 3.70 -1.37
N SER A 222 -13.12 3.92 -0.07
CA SER A 222 -14.00 3.52 1.04
C SER A 222 -14.30 2.01 1.12
N LEU A 223 -13.35 1.16 0.73
CA LEU A 223 -13.55 -0.29 0.63
C LEU A 223 -12.61 -1.11 1.52
N ALA A 224 -12.26 -0.59 2.71
CA ALA A 224 -11.41 -1.31 3.68
C ALA A 224 -11.95 -2.70 4.03
N GLY A 225 -13.28 -2.85 4.10
CA GLY A 225 -13.95 -4.12 4.36
C GLY A 225 -14.03 -5.06 3.15
N LEU A 226 -13.83 -4.57 1.92
CA LEU A 226 -13.88 -5.40 0.71
C LEU A 226 -12.55 -6.06 0.38
N ARG A 227 -11.44 -5.54 0.94
CA ARG A 227 -10.09 -6.12 0.83
C ARG A 227 -9.64 -6.30 -0.62
N VAL A 228 -9.50 -5.20 -1.36
CA VAL A 228 -8.96 -5.22 -2.74
C VAL A 228 -7.75 -4.31 -2.84
N GLY A 229 -6.68 -4.82 -3.44
CA GLY A 229 -5.47 -4.07 -3.76
C GLY A 229 -5.00 -4.38 -5.18
N LEU A 230 -4.07 -3.58 -5.66
CA LEU A 230 -3.49 -3.73 -6.99
C LEU A 230 -1.99 -3.44 -7.00
N ALA A 231 -1.31 -3.96 -8.02
CA ALA A 231 0.03 -3.54 -8.39
C ALA A 231 0.05 -3.15 -9.87
N CYS A 232 0.83 -2.12 -10.20
CA CYS A 232 1.09 -1.71 -11.56
C CYS A 232 2.60 -1.72 -11.80
N GLY A 233 3.05 -2.34 -12.87
CA GLY A 233 4.46 -2.46 -13.21
C GLY A 233 4.62 -3.13 -14.57
N GLN A 234 5.82 -3.15 -15.13
CA GLN A 234 6.04 -3.84 -16.40
C GLN A 234 5.85 -5.35 -16.27
N ARG A 235 5.55 -6.02 -17.39
CA ARG A 235 5.21 -7.45 -17.45
C ARG A 235 6.12 -8.36 -16.62
N PRO A 236 7.47 -8.23 -16.62
CA PRO A 236 8.32 -9.11 -15.82
C PRO A 236 8.05 -9.06 -14.30
N LEU A 237 7.71 -7.87 -13.78
CA LEU A 237 7.37 -7.71 -12.36
C LEU A 237 5.99 -8.31 -12.06
N ILE A 238 5.00 -8.04 -12.92
CA ILE A 238 3.64 -8.58 -12.77
C ILE A 238 3.63 -10.11 -12.88
N GLU A 239 4.38 -10.69 -13.82
CA GLU A 239 4.53 -12.14 -13.94
C GLU A 239 5.11 -12.75 -12.67
N ALA A 240 6.08 -12.09 -12.03
CA ALA A 240 6.65 -12.57 -10.78
C ALA A 240 5.58 -12.68 -9.67
N LEU A 241 4.71 -11.67 -9.52
CA LEU A 241 3.59 -11.70 -8.58
C LEU A 241 2.56 -12.78 -8.96
N GLU A 242 2.23 -12.95 -10.24
CA GLU A 242 1.32 -13.99 -10.72
C GLU A 242 1.84 -15.40 -10.40
N ARG A 243 3.15 -15.64 -10.51
CA ARG A 243 3.78 -16.93 -10.13
C ARG A 243 3.59 -17.24 -8.65
N VAL A 244 3.75 -16.24 -7.77
CA VAL A 244 3.52 -16.44 -6.33
C VAL A 244 2.05 -16.68 -6.06
N LYS A 245 1.16 -15.82 -6.58
CA LYS A 245 -0.31 -15.98 -6.47
C LYS A 245 -0.71 -17.40 -6.85
N ASN A 246 -0.32 -17.85 -8.04
CA ASN A 246 -0.74 -19.14 -8.58
C ASN A 246 -0.06 -20.36 -7.92
N SER A 247 0.94 -20.13 -7.06
CA SER A 247 1.55 -21.16 -6.21
C SER A 247 0.90 -21.26 -4.82
N PHE A 248 0.08 -20.27 -4.44
CA PHE A 248 -0.56 -20.19 -3.13
C PHE A 248 -2.09 -20.24 -3.21
N ASN A 249 -2.68 -19.38 -4.04
CA ASN A 249 -4.12 -19.27 -4.26
C ASN A 249 -4.42 -18.65 -5.64
N SER A 250 -4.90 -19.44 -6.60
CA SER A 250 -5.23 -18.96 -7.95
C SER A 250 -6.50 -18.09 -8.03
N TYR A 251 -7.35 -18.10 -7.00
CA TYR A 251 -8.63 -17.38 -6.94
C TYR A 251 -8.72 -16.48 -5.69
N PRO A 252 -7.80 -15.51 -5.49
CA PRO A 252 -7.74 -14.76 -4.25
C PRO A 252 -8.90 -13.78 -4.07
N LEU A 253 -9.43 -13.21 -5.18
CA LEU A 253 -10.52 -12.23 -5.14
C LEU A 253 -11.86 -12.89 -5.43
N GLY A 254 -12.76 -12.85 -4.44
CA GLY A 254 -14.13 -13.33 -4.59
C GLY A 254 -14.97 -12.51 -5.57
N ARG A 255 -16.04 -13.10 -6.10
CA ARG A 255 -16.93 -12.48 -7.09
C ARG A 255 -17.49 -11.12 -6.65
N LEU A 256 -17.91 -11.02 -5.39
CA LEU A 256 -18.44 -9.76 -4.83
C LEU A 256 -17.36 -8.66 -4.76
N ALA A 257 -16.14 -9.05 -4.42
CA ALA A 257 -15.00 -8.13 -4.35
C ALA A 257 -14.64 -7.60 -5.74
N GLN A 258 -14.61 -8.47 -6.76
CA GLN A 258 -14.36 -8.06 -8.15
C GLN A 258 -15.44 -7.09 -8.67
N ALA A 259 -16.72 -7.41 -8.44
CA ALA A 259 -17.82 -6.55 -8.86
C ALA A 259 -17.80 -5.18 -8.16
N GLY A 260 -17.61 -5.18 -6.84
CA GLY A 260 -17.54 -3.94 -6.06
C GLY A 260 -16.33 -3.08 -6.43
N ALA A 261 -15.17 -3.69 -6.65
CA ALA A 261 -13.96 -2.99 -7.09
C ALA A 261 -14.12 -2.39 -8.49
N LEU A 262 -14.70 -3.14 -9.44
CA LEU A 262 -14.94 -2.64 -10.79
C LEU A 262 -15.84 -1.39 -10.76
N ALA A 263 -16.97 -1.47 -10.07
CA ALA A 263 -17.88 -0.31 -9.92
C ALA A 263 -17.21 0.88 -9.24
N ALA A 264 -16.26 0.65 -8.32
CA ALA A 264 -15.49 1.72 -7.67
C ALA A 264 -14.49 2.40 -8.61
N PHE A 265 -13.93 1.66 -9.58
CA PHE A 265 -13.10 2.20 -10.66
C PHE A 265 -13.92 2.89 -11.75
N GLU A 266 -15.18 2.51 -11.95
CA GLU A 266 -16.05 3.18 -12.92
C GLU A 266 -16.63 4.50 -12.37
N ASP A 267 -16.83 4.62 -11.06
CA ASP A 267 -17.47 5.79 -10.45
C ASP A 267 -16.50 6.92 -10.06
N GLN A 268 -15.81 7.47 -11.05
CA GLN A 268 -14.79 8.51 -10.85
C GLN A 268 -15.33 9.79 -10.19
N ALA A 269 -16.60 10.14 -10.45
CA ALA A 269 -17.21 11.33 -9.87
C ALA A 269 -17.34 11.22 -8.34
N TYR A 270 -17.82 10.07 -7.85
CA TYR A 270 -17.93 9.82 -6.41
C TYR A 270 -16.55 9.76 -5.75
N PHE A 271 -15.60 9.08 -6.39
CA PHE A 271 -14.21 9.01 -5.94
C PHE A 271 -13.57 10.40 -5.79
N ALA A 272 -13.69 11.27 -6.81
CA ALA A 272 -13.15 12.61 -6.75
C ALA A 272 -13.83 13.46 -5.66
N GLN A 273 -15.15 13.34 -5.51
CA GLN A 273 -15.92 14.03 -4.48
C GLN A 273 -15.46 13.65 -3.07
N THR A 274 -15.34 12.36 -2.75
CA THR A 274 -14.96 11.91 -1.40
C THR A 274 -13.50 12.23 -1.10
N CYS A 275 -12.59 12.08 -2.06
CA CYS A 275 -11.18 12.48 -1.88
C CYS A 275 -11.07 13.98 -1.58
N THR A 276 -11.76 14.83 -2.36
CA THR A 276 -11.78 16.28 -2.13
C THR A 276 -12.32 16.62 -0.74
N ALA A 277 -13.38 15.95 -0.30
CA ALA A 277 -13.98 16.20 1.01
C ALA A 277 -13.05 15.78 2.16
N VAL A 278 -12.29 14.68 2.02
CA VAL A 278 -11.27 14.27 2.99
C VAL A 278 -10.12 15.27 3.04
N VAL A 279 -9.63 15.72 1.87
CA VAL A 279 -8.55 16.72 1.78
C VAL A 279 -8.93 18.03 2.46
N HIS A 280 -10.14 18.52 2.19
CA HIS A 280 -10.65 19.74 2.83
C HIS A 280 -10.73 19.61 4.36
N SER A 281 -11.22 18.47 4.88
CA SER A 281 -11.26 18.21 6.32
C SER A 281 -9.86 18.13 6.94
N ARG A 282 -8.90 17.51 6.25
CA ARG A 282 -7.50 17.42 6.70
C ARG A 282 -6.87 18.81 6.81
N GLU A 283 -7.06 19.66 5.81
CA GLU A 283 -6.52 21.02 5.79
C GLU A 283 -7.14 21.87 6.90
N GLY A 284 -8.45 21.79 7.11
CA GLY A 284 -9.12 22.46 8.22
C GLY A 284 -8.64 21.97 9.59
N LEU A 285 -8.47 20.66 9.77
CA LEU A 285 -7.97 20.07 11.01
C LEU A 285 -6.53 20.49 11.30
N ALA A 286 -5.66 20.53 10.29
CA ALA A 286 -4.28 20.96 10.47
C ALA A 286 -4.20 22.40 11.01
N LEU A 287 -4.96 23.33 10.41
CA LEU A 287 -5.03 24.72 10.87
C LEU A 287 -5.56 24.83 12.31
N GLN A 288 -6.61 24.07 12.64
CA GLN A 288 -7.17 24.05 13.99
C GLN A 288 -6.19 23.52 15.04
N LEU A 289 -5.39 22.52 14.69
CA LEU A 289 -4.34 21.99 15.58
C LEU A 289 -3.21 23.00 15.76
N GLU A 290 -2.79 23.67 14.69
CA GLU A 290 -1.78 24.73 14.74
C GLU A 290 -2.25 25.92 15.62
N ASP A 291 -3.52 26.32 15.52
CA ASP A 291 -4.13 27.33 16.40
C ASP A 291 -4.12 26.92 17.88
N MET A 292 -4.11 25.61 18.16
CA MET A 292 -3.97 25.03 19.50
C MET A 292 -2.50 24.85 19.95
N GLY A 293 -1.53 25.28 19.15
CA GLY A 293 -0.10 25.19 19.46
C GLY A 293 0.55 23.85 19.13
N PHE A 294 -0.11 22.98 18.36
CA PHE A 294 0.52 21.78 17.82
C PHE A 294 1.45 22.13 16.67
N GLU A 295 2.51 21.34 16.53
CA GLU A 295 3.29 21.26 15.31
C GLU A 295 2.71 20.14 14.44
N VAL A 296 2.31 20.46 13.21
CA VAL A 296 1.67 19.53 12.27
C VAL A 296 2.54 19.39 11.02
N LEU A 297 2.83 18.15 10.61
CA LEU A 297 3.55 17.90 9.36
C LEU A 297 2.63 18.09 8.14
N PRO A 298 3.16 18.60 7.01
CA PRO A 298 2.38 18.69 5.78
C PRO A 298 2.01 17.29 5.31
N SER A 299 0.72 17.04 5.09
CA SER A 299 0.22 15.73 4.70
C SER A 299 -0.42 15.75 3.32
N GLN A 300 -0.08 14.74 2.52
CA GLN A 300 -0.72 14.37 1.26
C GLN A 300 -1.55 13.08 1.41
N ALA A 301 -1.74 12.60 2.64
CA ALA A 301 -2.54 11.42 2.97
C ALA A 301 -3.92 11.81 3.55
N ASN A 302 -4.69 10.86 4.08
CA ASN A 302 -5.98 11.11 4.76
C ASN A 302 -5.88 11.25 6.29
N PHE A 303 -4.69 11.57 6.79
CA PHE A 303 -4.41 11.75 8.21
C PHE A 303 -3.40 12.89 8.38
N VAL A 304 -3.17 13.32 9.62
CA VAL A 304 -2.12 14.29 9.99
C VAL A 304 -1.20 13.66 11.03
N PHE A 305 0.08 14.04 10.99
CA PHE A 305 1.05 13.72 12.03
C PHE A 305 1.32 14.98 12.84
N ALA A 306 0.98 14.97 14.12
CA ALA A 306 1.04 16.14 14.97
C ALA A 306 1.72 15.84 16.31
N ARG A 307 2.39 16.83 16.88
CA ARG A 307 2.94 16.79 18.23
C ARG A 307 2.69 18.10 18.96
N HIS A 308 2.55 18.07 20.28
CA HIS A 308 2.48 19.28 21.08
C HIS A 308 3.82 19.48 21.81
N PRO A 309 4.49 20.64 21.69
CA PRO A 309 5.82 20.85 22.27
C PRO A 309 5.85 20.81 23.80
N GLN A 310 4.69 20.96 24.45
CA GLN A 310 4.56 20.99 25.91
C GLN A 310 3.79 19.79 26.50
N HIS A 311 3.26 18.89 25.67
CA HIS A 311 2.47 17.75 26.13
C HIS A 311 2.95 16.47 25.44
N ASP A 312 3.11 15.41 26.24
CA ASP A 312 3.40 14.07 25.73
C ASP A 312 2.13 13.44 25.16
N ALA A 313 2.30 12.47 24.27
CA ALA A 313 1.21 11.78 23.55
C ALA A 313 0.46 10.76 24.41
#